data_AF-A0AAD4WGJ3-F1
#
_entry.id   AF-A0AAD4WGJ3-F1
#
_cell.length_a   1.000
_cell.length_b   1.000
_cell.length_c   1.000
_cell.angle_alpha   90.00
_cell.angle_beta   90.00
_cell.angle_gamma   90.00
#
_symmetry.space_group_name_H-M   'P 1'
#
loop_
_entity.id
_entity.type
_entity.pdbx_description
1 polymer ?
#
loop_
_entity_poly.entity_id
_entity_poly.type
_entity_poly.pdbx_seq_one_letter_code
_entity_poly.pdbx_strand_id
1 'polypeptide(L)' 'MSRRWIQNPNRCADEYLDGIEDFIEFARRHNLGATRIRCPCRSIWNLHGEQLDHASSSNTTRMDSVEHIVDPNDQVMDII' A
#
# COMPACT_ATOMS: atom_id res chain seq x y z
N MET A 1 23.67 4.16 -2.68
CA MET A 1 22.64 5.12 -3.08
C MET A 1 22.57 6.30 -2.09
N SER A 2 22.58 7.54 -2.58
CA SER A 2 22.37 8.76 -1.78
C SER A 2 20.91 8.91 -1.31
N ARG A 3 20.66 9.59 -0.19
CA ARG A 3 19.31 9.94 0.30
C ARG A 3 18.91 11.39 0.05
N ARG A 4 19.78 12.18 -0.60
CA ARG A 4 19.57 13.62 -0.83
C ARG A 4 18.37 13.91 -1.73
N TRP A 5 18.13 13.06 -2.73
CA TRP A 5 16.98 13.14 -3.62
C TRP A 5 15.64 13.17 -2.87
N ILE A 6 15.54 12.54 -1.69
CA ILE A 6 14.29 12.53 -0.90
C ILE A 6 13.92 13.96 -0.44
N GLN A 7 14.92 14.82 -0.23
CA GLN A 7 14.74 16.21 0.18
C GLN A 7 14.50 17.16 -1.01
N ASN A 8 14.73 16.73 -2.25
CA ASN A 8 14.60 17.59 -3.43
C ASN A 8 13.12 17.94 -3.66
N PRO A 9 12.67 19.19 -3.45
CA PRO A 9 11.26 19.56 -3.56
C PRO A 9 10.70 19.41 -4.99
N ASN A 10 11.56 19.45 -6.01
CA ASN A 10 11.16 19.22 -7.38
C ASN A 10 11.06 17.71 -7.66
N ARG A 11 9.83 17.18 -7.61
CA ARG A 11 9.51 15.76 -7.86
C ARG A 11 9.69 15.33 -9.32
N CYS A 12 9.93 16.29 -10.22
CA CYS A 12 10.22 16.05 -11.64
C CYS A 12 11.71 16.21 -11.96
N ALA A 13 12.57 16.51 -10.97
CA ALA A 13 14.01 16.60 -11.22
C ALA A 13 14.59 15.21 -11.46
N ASP A 14 15.55 15.10 -12.38
CA ASP A 14 16.25 13.85 -12.68
C ASP A 14 16.84 13.21 -11.42
N GLU A 15 17.46 14.01 -10.54
CA GLU A 15 17.98 13.54 -9.25
C GLU A 15 16.91 12.84 -8.39
N TYR A 16 15.66 13.32 -8.42
CA TYR A 16 14.54 12.70 -7.70
C TYR A 16 14.14 11.36 -8.34
N LEU A 17 14.04 11.33 -9.66
CA LEU A 17 13.62 10.15 -10.43
C LEU A 17 14.66 9.04 -10.36
N ASP A 18 15.94 9.37 -10.57
CA ASP A 18 17.08 8.46 -10.44
C ASP A 18 17.11 7.86 -9.02
N GLY A 19 16.88 8.69 -8.01
CA GLY A 19 16.75 8.23 -6.63
C GLY A 19 15.56 7.29 -6.40
N ILE A 20 14.42 7.52 -7.04
CA ILE A 20 13.30 6.57 -6.91
C ILE A 20 13.67 5.21 -7.53
N GLU A 21 14.31 5.20 -8.69
CA GLU A 21 14.68 3.98 -9.40
C GLU A 21 15.69 3.13 -8.61
N ASP A 22 16.79 3.76 -8.19
CA ASP A 22 17.81 3.15 -7.34
C ASP A 22 17.20 2.55 -6.04
N PHE A 23 16.25 3.26 -5.42
CA PHE A 23 15.59 2.79 -4.22
C PHE A 23 14.70 1.57 -4.48
N ILE A 24 13.92 1.59 -5.56
CA ILE A 24 13.04 0.46 -5.93
C ILE A 24 13.90 -0.78 -6.18
N GLU A 25 15.01 -0.62 -6.90
CA GLU A 25 15.92 -1.71 -7.19
C GLU A 25 16.53 -2.29 -5.90
N PHE A 26 17.04 -1.43 -5.01
CA PHE A 26 17.52 -1.82 -3.69
C PHE A 26 16.43 -2.56 -2.88
N ALA A 27 15.23 -2.00 -2.80
CA ALA A 27 14.13 -2.57 -2.02
C ALA A 27 13.70 -3.95 -2.55
N ARG A 28 13.66 -4.13 -3.87
CA ARG A 28 13.34 -5.43 -4.49
C ARG A 28 14.39 -6.50 -4.17
N ARG A 29 15.69 -6.16 -4.26
CA ARG A 29 16.77 -7.12 -3.95
C ARG A 29 16.73 -7.59 -2.49
N HIS A 30 16.35 -6.69 -1.57
CA HIS A 30 16.43 -6.96 -0.14
C HIS A 30 15.10 -7.39 0.51
N ASN A 31 13.97 -7.30 -0.21
CA ASN A 31 12.65 -7.71 0.29
C ASN A 31 12.01 -8.75 -0.64
N LEU A 32 12.71 -9.86 -0.87
CA LEU A 32 12.21 -10.96 -1.69
C LEU A 32 10.91 -11.52 -1.08
N GLY A 33 9.83 -11.54 -1.88
CA GLY A 33 8.51 -12.00 -1.45
C GLY A 33 7.62 -10.92 -0.81
N ALA A 34 8.11 -9.70 -0.60
CA ALA A 34 7.27 -8.59 -0.15
C ALA A 34 6.41 -8.07 -1.30
N THR A 35 5.10 -8.00 -1.08
CA THR A 35 4.14 -7.42 -2.04
C THR A 35 4.02 -5.90 -1.92
N ARG A 36 4.63 -5.31 -0.87
CA ARG A 36 4.55 -3.88 -0.56
C ARG A 36 5.90 -3.36 -0.07
N ILE A 37 6.30 -2.22 -0.59
CA ILE A 37 7.50 -1.47 -0.18
C ILE A 37 7.03 -0.17 0.49
N ARG A 38 7.57 0.16 1.66
CA ARG A 38 7.26 1.45 2.31
C ARG A 38 7.97 2.58 1.59
N CYS A 39 7.25 3.67 1.33
CA CYS A 39 7.83 4.88 0.76
C CYS A 39 8.89 5.48 1.72
N PRO A 40 10.13 5.73 1.25
CA PRO A 40 11.21 6.26 2.09
C PRO A 40 10.97 7.73 2.46
N CYS A 41 10.13 8.44 1.70
CA CYS A 41 9.74 9.82 2.03
C CYS A 41 8.88 9.88 3.30
N ARG A 42 8.08 8.84 3.60
CA ARG A 42 7.19 8.80 4.78
C ARG A 42 7.95 8.80 6.11
N SER A 43 9.17 8.29 6.17
CA SER A 43 9.99 8.40 7.38
C SER A 43 10.48 9.83 7.63
N ILE A 44 10.58 10.67 6.60
CA ILE A 44 10.97 12.08 6.74
C ILE A 44 9.79 12.93 7.24
N TRP A 45 8.56 12.60 6.85
CA TRP A 45 7.36 13.23 7.39
C TRP A 45 7.17 12.93 8.89
N ASN A 46 7.59 11.75 9.36
CA ASN A 46 7.62 11.45 10.80
C ASN A 46 8.72 12.22 11.57
N LEU A 47 9.66 12.88 10.89
CA LEU A 47 10.70 13.70 11.53
C LEU A 47 10.25 15.15 11.75
N HIS A 48 9.31 15.66 10.96
CA HIS A 48 8.80 17.04 11.06
C HIS A 48 7.56 17.20 11.94
N GLY A 49 7.05 16.11 12.53
CA GLY A 49 6.33 16.18 13.80
C GLY A 49 5.08 17.06 13.85
N GLU A 50 4.41 17.31 12.73
CA GLU A 50 2.96 17.56 12.76
C GLU A 50 2.28 16.23 12.47
N GLN A 51 1.85 15.64 13.58
CA GLN A 51 0.98 14.50 13.66
C GLN A 51 -0.26 14.84 12.82
N LEU A 52 -0.34 14.32 11.59
CA LEU A 52 -1.56 14.38 10.79
C LEU A 52 -2.48 13.29 11.35
N ASP A 53 -3.09 13.65 12.46
CA ASP A 53 -4.10 12.90 13.17
C ASP A 53 -5.24 12.55 12.20
N HIS A 54 -5.82 11.37 12.38
CA HIS A 54 -7.06 10.92 11.75
C HIS A 54 -7.02 10.55 10.25
N ALA A 55 -6.30 9.47 9.94
CA ALA A 55 -6.98 8.40 9.20
C ALA A 55 -7.24 7.28 10.20
N SER A 56 -8.47 7.23 10.75
CA SER A 56 -8.94 6.09 11.55
C SER A 56 -8.71 4.81 10.75
N SER A 57 -7.65 4.10 11.12
CA SER A 57 -7.54 2.67 10.89
C SER A 57 -8.67 2.02 11.67
N SER A 58 -9.76 1.67 11.00
CA SER A 58 -10.75 0.74 11.53
C SER A 58 -10.18 -0.67 11.38
N ASN A 59 -9.33 -1.05 12.33
CA ASN A 59 -9.02 -2.46 12.58
C ASN A 59 -10.23 -3.10 13.26
N THR A 60 -11.19 -3.60 12.48
CA THR A 60 -12.14 -4.61 12.98
C THR A 60 -11.64 -6.00 12.58
N THR A 61 -11.00 -6.67 13.54
CA THR A 61 -10.85 -8.11 13.52
C THR A 61 -12.09 -8.70 14.17
N ARG A 62 -12.92 -9.39 13.36
CA ARG A 62 -13.81 -10.53 13.66
C ARG A 62 -15.11 -10.40 12.86
N MET A 63 -15.33 -11.34 11.94
CA MET A 63 -16.44 -12.29 12.01
C MET A 63 -16.21 -13.38 10.95
N ASP A 64 -16.05 -14.61 11.43
CA ASP A 64 -16.46 -15.79 10.68
C ASP A 64 -17.90 -15.55 10.19
N SER A 65 -18.13 -15.69 8.89
CA SER A 65 -19.32 -16.30 8.29
C SER A 65 -19.21 -16.18 6.77
N VAL A 66 -19.00 -17.32 6.13
CA VAL A 66 -19.19 -17.50 4.68
C VAL A 66 -20.70 -17.35 4.42
N GLU A 67 -21.12 -16.24 3.86
CA GLU A 67 -22.46 -16.16 3.28
C GLU A 67 -22.44 -16.93 1.95
N HIS A 68 -23.08 -18.09 1.97
CA HIS A 68 -23.40 -18.87 0.78
C HIS A 68 -24.30 -18.01 -0.12
N ILE A 69 -23.79 -17.60 -1.27
CA ILE A 69 -24.58 -16.90 -2.28
C ILE A 69 -25.55 -17.92 -2.86
N VAL A 70 -26.77 -17.99 -2.31
CA VAL A 70 -27.87 -18.70 -2.95
C VAL A 70 -28.45 -17.75 -4.00
N ASP A 71 -28.32 -18.12 -5.27
CA ASP A 71 -28.89 -17.40 -6.40
C ASP A 71 -30.44 -17.41 -6.32
N PRO A 72 -31.13 -16.26 -6.44
CA PRO A 72 -32.59 -16.21 -6.32
C PRO A 72 -33.36 -16.71 -7.55
N ASN A 73 -32.70 -17.21 -8.59
CA ASN A 73 -33.34 -17.58 -9.85
C ASN A 73 -33.46 -19.10 -10.09
N ASP A 74 -33.14 -19.96 -9.12
CA ASP A 74 -33.41 -21.41 -9.24
C ASP A 74 -34.78 -21.80 -8.64
N GLN A 75 -35.79 -20.96 -8.93
CA GLN A 75 -37.18 -21.31 -8.67
C GLN A 75 -37.61 -22.39 -9.66
N VAL A 76 -37.69 -23.62 -9.16
CA VAL A 76 -38.66 -24.69 -9.49
C VAL A 76 -39.00 -24.85 -10.96
N MET A 77 -38.59 -25.99 -11.53
CA MET A 77 -39.48 -26.73 -12.41
C MET A 77 -39.52 -28.18 -11.94
N ASP A 78 -40.61 -28.53 -11.26
CA ASP A 78 -41.07 -29.91 -11.14
C ASP A 78 -41.26 -30.50 -12.54
N ILE A 79 -40.64 -31.64 -12.81
CA ILE A 79 -41.10 -32.56 -13.85
C ILE A 79 -41.15 -33.97 -13.25
N ILE A 80 -42.41 -34.45 -13.25
CA ILE A 80 -42.98 -35.74 -12.89
C ILE A 80 -42.08 -36.94 -13.16
#